data_AF-A0A5N9A5Q0-F1
#
_entry.id   AF-A0A5N9A5Q0-F1
#
_cell.length_a   1.000
_cell.length_b   1.000
_cell.length_c   1.000
_cell.angle_alpha   90.00
_cell.angle_beta   90.00
_cell.angle_gamma   90.00
#
_symmetry.space_group_name_H-M   'P 1'
#
loop_
_entity.id
_entity.type
_entity.pdbx_description
1 polymer ?
#
loop_
_entity_poly.entity_id
_entity_poly.type
_entity_poly.pdbx_seq_one_letter_code
_entity_poly.pdbx_strand_id
1 'polypeptide(L)'
;MAAVEAVFRSWNTPRAVFYRDLHKIDHSMGTAVTIMAMVFGNLGPTSGTGVLFTRNPSTGVATVYGEFLSNAQGEDVVAGVRTPQPIASLRDEMPENYDQLMSLAGDLETHYADVQDVEFTIENSRLFLLQTRSAKRTALSAVKTAVDMVNEGLITKSQALLRVDAEEISNLLVPQFSDDPDDGRLEGMFLGRGAPASPGAASGTVCFDATRAAELAAAGESVILVRPETKPDDIHGITAAVGVVTSRGGVTSHAAVVTRGLGKPCIVGCEDIQVDLDAGHFTANGKTVNEGQQISMDGALGSVYEGELSTIQPSLDDLPEAKVLLGWADDTRRLGVMANADTPSDAAQAIVMGAEGIGLCRTEHMFLDPRRLPAVRQMLLNAEAAEEWRRANNDRVFR
;
A
#
# COMPACT_ATOMS: atom_id res chain seq x y z
N MET A 1 13.27 15.18 -37.86
CA MET A 1 13.20 16.06 -36.68
C MET A 1 11.81 16.12 -36.04
N ALA A 2 10.70 16.02 -36.79
CA ALA A 2 9.35 16.08 -36.21
C ALA A 2 9.08 15.09 -35.06
N ALA A 3 9.55 13.84 -35.15
CA ALA A 3 9.40 12.85 -34.07
C ALA A 3 10.18 13.25 -32.79
N VAL A 4 11.39 13.78 -32.93
CA VAL A 4 12.22 14.25 -31.81
C VAL A 4 11.53 15.41 -31.10
N GLU A 5 11.03 16.38 -31.87
CA GLU A 5 10.26 17.51 -31.30
C GLU A 5 8.98 17.05 -30.61
N ALA A 6 8.29 16.05 -31.16
CA ALA A 6 7.08 15.51 -30.54
C ALA A 6 7.37 14.90 -29.16
N VAL A 7 8.50 14.19 -28.99
CA VAL A 7 8.92 13.67 -27.68
C VAL A 7 9.24 14.81 -26.71
N PHE A 8 9.96 15.85 -27.12
CA PHE A 8 10.20 17.00 -26.23
C PHE A 8 8.92 17.74 -25.84
N ARG A 9 7.95 17.84 -26.76
CA ARG A 9 6.63 18.41 -26.44
C ARG A 9 5.83 17.50 -25.49
N SER A 10 5.96 16.17 -25.61
CA SER A 10 5.22 15.22 -24.76
C SER A 10 5.57 15.35 -23.27
N TRP A 11 6.81 15.76 -22.95
CA TRP A 11 7.24 16.08 -21.58
C TRP A 11 6.38 17.15 -20.91
N ASN A 12 5.82 18.09 -21.67
CA ASN A 12 5.02 19.20 -21.14
C ASN A 12 3.51 18.99 -21.33
N THR A 13 3.07 17.76 -21.60
CA THR A 13 1.64 17.45 -21.63
C THR A 13 1.04 17.51 -20.22
N PRO A 14 -0.25 17.86 -20.07
CA PRO A 14 -0.91 17.90 -18.76
C PRO A 14 -0.77 16.58 -17.98
N ARG A 15 -0.84 15.44 -18.67
CA ARG A 15 -0.63 14.11 -18.09
C ARG A 15 0.79 13.95 -17.51
N ALA A 16 1.82 14.37 -18.24
CA ALA A 16 3.20 14.26 -17.78
C ALA A 16 3.50 15.22 -16.60
N VAL A 17 2.95 16.44 -16.64
CA VAL A 17 3.03 17.42 -15.53
C VAL A 17 2.43 16.83 -14.26
N PHE A 18 1.19 16.34 -14.33
CA PHE A 18 0.51 15.71 -13.19
C PHE A 18 1.29 14.51 -12.64
N TYR A 19 1.80 13.64 -13.51
CA TYR A 19 2.61 12.49 -13.11
C TYR A 19 3.87 12.92 -12.33
N ARG A 20 4.54 13.98 -12.79
CA ARG A 20 5.72 14.51 -12.09
C ARG A 20 5.38 15.11 -10.74
N ASP A 21 4.28 15.85 -10.62
CA ASP A 21 3.84 16.41 -9.34
C ASP A 21 3.52 15.30 -8.33
N LEU A 22 2.81 14.26 -8.78
CA LEU A 22 2.46 13.10 -7.96
C LEU A 22 3.70 12.35 -7.46
N HIS A 23 4.67 12.12 -8.34
CA HIS A 23 5.90 11.38 -8.02
C HIS A 23 7.07 12.27 -7.58
N LYS A 24 6.84 13.57 -7.36
CA LYS A 24 7.85 14.56 -6.94
C LYS A 24 9.09 14.61 -7.86
N ILE A 25 8.89 14.46 -9.16
CA ILE A 25 9.94 14.52 -10.17
C ILE A 25 10.15 15.98 -10.59
N ASP A 26 11.40 16.45 -10.60
CA ASP A 26 11.74 17.81 -11.01
C ASP A 26 11.33 18.08 -12.47
N HIS A 27 10.56 19.15 -12.69
CA HIS A 27 10.10 19.58 -14.01
C HIS A 27 11.26 19.96 -14.94
N SER A 28 12.40 20.37 -14.38
CA SER A 28 13.60 20.79 -15.12
C SER A 28 14.42 19.63 -15.70
N MET A 29 14.13 18.38 -15.31
CA MET A 29 14.92 17.20 -15.73
C MET A 29 14.86 16.93 -17.24
N GLY A 30 13.70 17.16 -17.88
CA GLY A 30 13.49 16.89 -19.30
C GLY A 30 13.36 15.40 -19.64
N THR A 31 13.32 15.09 -20.94
CA THR A 31 13.26 13.72 -21.46
C THR A 31 14.27 13.52 -22.59
N ALA A 32 14.86 12.33 -22.69
CA ALA A 32 15.77 11.96 -23.76
C ALA A 32 15.01 11.40 -24.96
N VAL A 33 15.67 11.39 -26.13
CA VAL A 33 15.14 10.73 -27.34
C VAL A 33 16.14 9.67 -27.80
N THR A 34 15.74 8.42 -27.74
CA THR A 34 16.56 7.28 -28.20
C THR A 34 16.16 6.92 -29.63
N ILE A 35 17.10 7.03 -30.56
CA ILE A 35 16.91 6.64 -31.98
C ILE A 35 17.71 5.35 -32.20
N MET A 36 17.02 4.26 -32.52
CA MET A 36 17.61 2.93 -32.69
C MET A 36 17.34 2.37 -34.08
N ALA A 37 18.20 1.46 -34.53
CA ALA A 37 17.93 0.66 -35.71
C ALA A 37 16.74 -0.28 -35.44
N MET A 38 15.83 -0.39 -36.40
CA MET A 38 14.66 -1.25 -36.27
C MET A 38 15.04 -2.72 -36.39
N VAL A 39 14.33 -3.54 -35.63
CA VAL A 39 14.34 -5.00 -35.66
C VAL A 39 12.88 -5.46 -35.72
N PHE A 40 12.59 -6.49 -36.51
CA PHE A 40 11.23 -6.90 -36.85
C PHE A 40 10.90 -8.30 -36.32
N GLY A 41 10.01 -8.37 -35.33
CA GLY A 41 9.47 -9.62 -34.79
C GLY A 41 8.38 -10.27 -35.66
N ASN A 42 8.03 -9.67 -36.80
CA ASN A 42 6.89 -10.02 -37.65
C ASN A 42 7.27 -10.43 -39.09
N LEU A 43 8.45 -11.00 -39.29
CA LEU A 43 8.93 -11.46 -40.61
C LEU A 43 8.61 -12.93 -40.92
N GLY A 44 7.90 -13.62 -40.03
CA GLY A 44 7.53 -15.02 -40.21
C GLY A 44 7.65 -15.85 -38.93
N PRO A 45 7.61 -17.19 -39.05
CA PRO A 45 7.55 -18.10 -37.91
C PRO A 45 8.84 -18.16 -37.09
N THR A 46 9.97 -17.66 -37.62
CA THR A 46 11.26 -17.56 -36.92
C THR A 46 11.50 -16.18 -36.31
N SER A 47 10.44 -15.36 -36.21
CA SER A 47 10.49 -14.03 -35.61
C SER A 47 9.44 -13.90 -34.52
N GLY A 48 9.69 -13.03 -33.55
CA GLY A 48 8.76 -12.75 -32.46
C GLY A 48 9.24 -11.61 -31.57
N THR A 49 8.44 -11.24 -30.60
CA THR A 49 8.77 -10.22 -29.59
C THR A 49 8.21 -10.62 -28.24
N GLY A 50 8.78 -10.11 -27.17
CA GLY A 50 8.29 -10.38 -25.83
C GLY A 50 8.90 -9.47 -24.77
N VAL A 51 8.38 -9.64 -23.57
CA VAL A 51 8.81 -8.98 -22.35
C VAL A 51 9.03 -10.05 -21.29
N LEU A 52 10.10 -9.93 -20.51
CA LEU A 52 10.35 -10.82 -19.39
C LEU A 52 10.87 -10.06 -18.17
N PHE A 53 10.69 -10.69 -17.03
CA PHE A 53 11.24 -10.34 -15.74
C PHE A 53 12.16 -11.47 -15.30
N THR A 54 13.35 -11.15 -14.77
CA THR A 54 14.32 -12.17 -14.33
C THR A 54 13.81 -13.00 -13.14
N ARG A 55 12.89 -12.43 -12.36
CA ARG A 55 12.13 -13.08 -11.29
C ARG A 55 10.66 -12.68 -11.40
N ASN A 56 9.77 -13.42 -10.75
CA ASN A 56 8.35 -13.06 -10.72
C ASN A 56 8.16 -11.72 -9.98
N PRO A 57 7.64 -10.65 -10.63
CA PRO A 57 7.52 -9.32 -10.02
C PRO A 57 6.41 -9.23 -8.96
N SER A 58 5.58 -10.26 -8.83
CA SER A 58 4.44 -10.31 -7.91
C SER A 58 4.74 -11.14 -6.67
N THR A 59 5.40 -12.29 -6.83
CA THR A 59 5.72 -13.21 -5.72
C THR A 59 7.18 -13.16 -5.29
N GLY A 60 8.08 -12.66 -6.14
CA GLY A 60 9.53 -12.68 -5.90
C GLY A 60 10.21 -14.03 -6.11
N VAL A 61 9.48 -15.06 -6.55
CA VAL A 61 10.07 -16.38 -6.86
C VAL A 61 11.12 -16.24 -7.96
N ALA A 62 12.29 -16.86 -7.75
CA ALA A 62 13.44 -16.87 -8.65
C ALA A 62 13.21 -17.74 -9.90
N THR A 63 12.22 -17.35 -10.70
CA THR A 63 11.88 -17.95 -12.00
C THR A 63 11.60 -16.83 -12.98
N VAL A 64 12.16 -16.95 -14.19
CA VAL A 64 11.87 -16.00 -15.27
C VAL A 64 10.36 -16.00 -15.55
N TYR A 65 9.77 -14.82 -15.52
CA TYR A 65 8.35 -14.60 -15.73
C TYR A 65 8.18 -13.66 -16.92
N GLY A 66 7.30 -13.97 -17.86
CA GLY A 66 7.14 -13.11 -19.03
C GLY A 66 6.27 -13.73 -20.09
N GLU A 67 6.12 -12.98 -21.17
CA GLU A 67 5.24 -13.34 -22.28
C GLU A 67 5.90 -13.02 -23.62
N PHE A 68 5.50 -13.75 -24.65
CA PHE A 68 5.99 -13.59 -26.00
C PHE A 68 4.89 -13.84 -27.04
N LEU A 69 5.04 -13.20 -28.20
CA LEU A 69 4.23 -13.43 -29.39
C LEU A 69 5.12 -13.75 -30.59
N SER A 70 4.82 -14.84 -31.29
CA SER A 70 5.42 -15.17 -32.57
C SER A 70 4.80 -14.37 -33.70
N ASN A 71 5.64 -13.98 -34.66
CA ASN A 71 5.30 -13.19 -35.84
C ASN A 71 4.47 -11.93 -35.49
N ALA A 72 5.01 -11.09 -34.60
CA ALA A 72 4.34 -9.93 -34.01
C ALA A 72 5.31 -8.77 -33.74
N GLN A 73 4.79 -7.57 -33.48
CA GLN A 73 5.57 -6.43 -32.96
C GLN A 73 5.15 -6.07 -31.54
N GLY A 74 5.99 -5.28 -30.84
CA GLY A 74 5.76 -4.95 -29.42
C GLY A 74 4.42 -4.28 -29.16
N GLU A 75 3.88 -3.54 -30.14
CA GLU A 75 2.53 -2.98 -30.07
C GLU A 75 1.46 -4.06 -29.90
N ASP A 76 1.59 -5.23 -30.54
CA ASP A 76 0.64 -6.33 -30.41
C ASP A 76 0.63 -6.94 -29.00
N VAL A 77 1.78 -6.90 -28.32
CA VAL A 77 1.92 -7.37 -26.92
C VAL A 77 1.24 -6.38 -25.97
N VAL A 78 1.41 -5.08 -26.21
CA VAL A 78 0.84 -4.03 -25.33
C VAL A 78 -0.64 -3.78 -25.61
N ALA A 79 -1.09 -3.88 -26.87
CA ALA A 79 -2.46 -3.60 -27.27
C ALA A 79 -3.45 -4.72 -26.90
N GLY A 80 -2.96 -5.90 -26.51
CA GLY A 80 -3.80 -7.02 -26.05
C GLY A 80 -4.71 -7.62 -27.14
N VAL A 81 -4.46 -7.31 -28.42
CA VAL A 81 -5.28 -7.81 -29.55
C VAL A 81 -5.06 -9.31 -29.77
N ARG A 82 -3.85 -9.80 -29.44
CA ARG A 82 -3.49 -11.21 -29.46
C ARG A 82 -3.15 -11.64 -28.04
N THR A 83 -3.64 -12.81 -27.63
CA THR A 83 -3.26 -13.42 -26.34
C THR A 83 -1.78 -13.81 -26.38
N PRO A 84 -0.93 -13.19 -25.55
CA PRO A 84 0.48 -13.57 -25.45
C PRO A 84 0.63 -14.99 -24.92
N GLN A 85 1.72 -15.66 -25.30
CA GLN A 85 2.07 -16.96 -24.74
C GLN A 85 3.06 -16.76 -23.58
N PRO A 86 3.07 -17.65 -22.57
CA PRO A 86 4.12 -17.64 -21.55
C PRO A 86 5.51 -17.76 -22.19
N ILE A 87 6.50 -17.07 -21.63
CA ILE A 87 7.88 -17.09 -22.14
C ILE A 87 8.47 -18.51 -22.21
N ALA A 88 7.98 -19.43 -21.37
CA ALA A 88 8.38 -20.84 -21.40
C ALA A 88 8.06 -21.52 -22.75
N SER A 89 7.00 -21.11 -23.46
CA SER A 89 6.63 -21.65 -24.77
C SER A 89 7.68 -21.37 -25.85
N LEU A 90 8.50 -20.32 -25.67
CA LEU A 90 9.61 -20.03 -26.59
C LEU A 90 10.63 -21.17 -26.63
N ARG A 91 10.74 -21.99 -25.57
CA ARG A 91 11.61 -23.17 -25.55
C ARG A 91 11.24 -24.19 -26.63
N ASP A 92 9.94 -24.35 -26.89
CA ASP A 92 9.44 -25.32 -27.87
C ASP A 92 9.48 -24.74 -29.30
N GLU A 93 9.24 -23.43 -29.45
CA GLU A 93 9.23 -22.76 -30.76
C GLU A 93 10.64 -22.39 -31.28
N MET A 94 11.52 -21.88 -30.41
CA MET A 94 12.86 -21.37 -30.75
C MET A 94 13.88 -21.68 -29.62
N PRO A 95 14.28 -22.95 -29.43
CA PRO A 95 15.08 -23.38 -28.28
C PRO A 95 16.43 -22.66 -28.14
N GLU A 96 17.14 -22.42 -29.25
CA GLU A 96 18.44 -21.72 -29.23
C GLU A 96 18.29 -20.27 -28.74
N ASN A 97 17.23 -19.57 -29.17
CA ASN A 97 16.95 -18.22 -28.72
C ASN A 97 16.49 -18.18 -27.26
N TYR A 98 15.73 -19.20 -26.83
CA TYR A 98 15.33 -19.33 -25.42
C TYR A 98 16.55 -19.48 -24.51
N ASP A 99 17.47 -20.40 -24.83
CA ASP A 99 18.67 -20.63 -24.01
C ASP A 99 19.58 -19.38 -23.97
N GLN A 100 19.73 -18.70 -25.12
CA GLN A 100 20.47 -17.45 -25.18
C GLN A 100 19.81 -16.35 -24.34
N LEU A 101 18.49 -16.23 -24.40
CA LEU A 101 17.73 -15.24 -23.64
C LEU A 101 17.81 -15.50 -22.13
N MET A 102 17.71 -16.76 -21.69
CA MET A 102 17.85 -17.12 -20.28
C MET A 102 19.27 -16.81 -19.76
N SER A 103 20.31 -17.08 -20.55
CA SER A 103 21.68 -16.71 -20.20
C SER A 103 21.84 -15.20 -20.05
N LEU A 104 21.36 -14.43 -21.03
CA LEU A 104 21.45 -12.97 -21.00
C LEU A 104 20.64 -12.36 -19.84
N ALA A 105 19.47 -12.91 -19.53
CA ALA A 105 18.67 -12.50 -18.38
C ALA A 105 19.44 -12.68 -17.06
N GLY A 106 20.14 -13.80 -16.90
CA GLY A 106 21.02 -14.05 -15.75
C GLY A 106 22.22 -13.09 -15.68
N ASP A 107 22.85 -12.82 -16.83
CA ASP A 107 23.95 -11.85 -16.93
C ASP A 107 23.50 -10.43 -16.55
N LEU A 108 22.31 -10.02 -17.00
CA LEU A 108 21.72 -8.72 -16.67
C LEU A 108 21.38 -8.61 -15.19
N GLU A 109 20.74 -9.62 -14.59
CA GLU A 109 20.46 -9.64 -13.15
C GLU A 109 21.75 -9.58 -12.32
N THR A 110 22.79 -10.29 -12.74
CA THR A 110 24.10 -10.27 -12.08
C THR A 110 24.78 -8.91 -12.24
N HIS A 111 24.74 -8.32 -13.44
CA HIS A 111 25.41 -7.07 -13.75
C HIS A 111 24.80 -5.88 -13.01
N TYR A 112 23.47 -5.74 -13.05
CA TYR A 112 22.74 -4.69 -12.34
C TYR A 112 22.52 -5.03 -10.86
N ALA A 113 22.82 -6.27 -10.48
CA ALA A 113 22.60 -6.85 -9.18
C ALA A 113 21.15 -6.71 -8.71
N ASP A 114 20.16 -6.65 -9.60
CA ASP A 114 18.76 -6.39 -9.29
C ASP A 114 17.83 -7.02 -10.34
N VAL A 115 16.57 -7.25 -9.99
CA VAL A 115 15.59 -7.90 -10.88
C VAL A 115 15.39 -7.01 -12.11
N GLN A 116 15.51 -7.58 -13.30
CA GLN A 116 15.40 -6.84 -14.55
C GLN A 116 14.07 -7.10 -15.25
N ASP A 117 13.48 -6.04 -15.79
CA ASP A 117 12.41 -6.03 -16.78
C ASP A 117 13.05 -5.78 -18.15
N VAL A 118 12.93 -6.76 -19.04
CA VAL A 118 13.68 -6.87 -20.30
C VAL A 118 12.71 -7.00 -21.47
N GLU A 119 12.87 -6.13 -22.46
CA GLU A 119 12.15 -6.20 -23.74
C GLU A 119 13.07 -6.76 -24.82
N PHE A 120 12.58 -7.71 -25.61
CA PHE A 120 13.38 -8.37 -26.65
C PHE A 120 12.59 -8.58 -27.95
N THR A 121 13.33 -8.78 -29.03
CA THR A 121 12.81 -9.15 -30.35
C THR A 121 13.72 -10.20 -30.97
N ILE A 122 13.10 -11.18 -31.62
CA ILE A 122 13.77 -12.16 -32.46
C ILE A 122 13.43 -11.83 -33.90
N GLU A 123 14.43 -11.57 -34.72
CA GLU A 123 14.28 -11.34 -36.16
C GLU A 123 15.04 -12.43 -36.90
N ASN A 124 14.33 -13.29 -37.64
CA ASN A 124 14.91 -14.40 -38.40
C ASN A 124 15.90 -15.25 -37.56
N SER A 125 15.44 -15.74 -36.41
CA SER A 125 16.22 -16.54 -35.44
C SER A 125 17.39 -15.81 -34.77
N ARG A 126 17.51 -14.49 -34.93
CA ARG A 126 18.51 -13.67 -34.23
C ARG A 126 17.86 -12.88 -33.09
N LEU A 127 18.36 -13.07 -31.87
CA LEU A 127 17.91 -12.36 -30.68
C LEU A 127 18.49 -10.95 -30.59
N PHE A 128 17.65 -9.98 -30.24
CA PHE A 128 18.00 -8.60 -29.93
C PHE A 128 17.33 -8.19 -28.61
N LEU A 129 18.11 -7.63 -27.69
CA LEU A 129 17.58 -6.96 -26.50
C LEU A 129 17.38 -5.48 -26.82
N LEU A 130 16.17 -4.98 -26.58
CA LEU A 130 15.79 -3.61 -26.91
C LEU A 130 15.85 -2.70 -25.69
N GLN A 131 15.46 -3.21 -24.53
CA GLN A 131 15.44 -2.45 -23.28
C GLN A 131 15.71 -3.39 -22.09
N THR A 132 16.38 -2.86 -21.08
CA THR A 132 16.41 -3.44 -19.73
C THR A 132 16.28 -2.32 -18.72
N ARG A 133 15.61 -2.58 -17.61
CA ARG A 133 15.52 -1.67 -16.45
C ARG A 133 15.28 -2.47 -15.18
N SER A 134 15.54 -1.88 -14.02
CA SER A 134 15.06 -2.44 -12.76
C SER A 134 13.56 -2.66 -12.79
N ALA A 135 13.12 -3.87 -12.47
CA ALA A 135 11.73 -4.25 -12.47
C ALA A 135 10.95 -3.52 -11.36
N LYS A 136 9.81 -2.94 -11.75
CA LYS A 136 8.76 -2.61 -10.78
C LYS A 136 8.17 -3.92 -10.26
N ARG A 137 7.92 -4.00 -8.96
CA ARG A 137 7.52 -5.23 -8.28
C ARG A 137 6.67 -4.91 -7.06
N THR A 138 5.95 -5.90 -6.55
CA THR A 138 5.18 -5.77 -5.30
C THR A 138 6.11 -5.68 -4.09
N ALA A 139 5.60 -5.17 -2.96
CA ALA A 139 6.32 -5.18 -1.68
C ALA A 139 6.79 -6.59 -1.30
N LEU A 140 5.95 -7.60 -1.53
CA LEU A 140 6.27 -9.01 -1.26
C LEU A 140 7.47 -9.46 -2.11
N SER A 141 7.41 -9.17 -3.41
CA SER A 141 8.52 -9.48 -4.32
C SER A 141 9.78 -8.70 -3.97
N ALA A 142 9.69 -7.43 -3.56
CA ALA A 142 10.83 -6.62 -3.16
C ALA A 142 11.56 -7.23 -1.96
N VAL A 143 10.82 -7.56 -0.90
CA VAL A 143 11.38 -8.21 0.30
C VAL A 143 12.00 -9.55 -0.04
N LYS A 144 11.26 -10.42 -0.75
CA LYS A 144 11.75 -11.75 -1.10
C LYS A 144 13.02 -11.69 -1.95
N THR A 145 13.01 -10.90 -3.02
CA THR A 145 14.16 -10.81 -3.94
C THR A 145 15.36 -10.16 -3.29
N ALA A 146 15.19 -9.17 -2.42
CA ALA A 146 16.28 -8.58 -1.66
C ALA A 146 16.96 -9.61 -0.73
N VAL A 147 16.18 -10.47 -0.07
CA VAL A 147 16.71 -11.52 0.80
C VAL A 147 17.41 -12.63 -0.01
N ASP A 148 16.77 -13.10 -1.07
CA ASP A 148 17.33 -14.14 -1.95
C ASP A 148 18.66 -13.68 -2.57
N MET A 149 18.75 -12.44 -3.06
CA MET A 149 19.98 -11.88 -3.64
C MET A 149 21.13 -11.74 -2.63
N VAL A 150 20.85 -11.53 -1.35
CA VAL A 150 21.89 -11.56 -0.30
C VAL A 150 22.36 -13.00 -0.07
N ASN A 151 21.42 -13.96 -0.01
CA ASN A 151 21.75 -15.38 0.17
C ASN A 151 22.56 -15.94 -1.01
N GLU A 152 22.29 -15.45 -2.22
CA GLU A 152 23.03 -15.77 -3.44
C GLU A 152 24.36 -15.01 -3.55
N GLY A 153 24.62 -14.03 -2.68
CA GLY A 153 25.85 -13.23 -2.67
C GLY A 153 25.92 -12.14 -3.74
N LEU A 154 24.81 -11.81 -4.40
CA LEU A 154 24.73 -10.74 -5.41
C LEU A 154 24.78 -9.35 -4.78
N ILE A 155 24.22 -9.19 -3.58
CA ILE A 155 24.20 -7.92 -2.86
C ILE A 155 24.52 -8.10 -1.37
N THR A 156 24.93 -7.00 -0.74
CA THR A 156 25.14 -6.92 0.71
C THR A 156 23.82 -6.69 1.44
N LYS A 157 23.77 -7.04 2.74
CA LYS A 157 22.63 -6.73 3.63
C LYS A 157 22.26 -5.23 3.60
N SER A 158 23.26 -4.35 3.58
CA SER A 158 23.04 -2.90 3.53
C SER A 158 22.39 -2.45 2.22
N GLN A 159 22.75 -3.06 1.08
CA GLN A 159 22.08 -2.80 -0.19
C GLN A 159 20.65 -3.32 -0.20
N ALA A 160 20.39 -4.50 0.37
CA ALA A 160 19.04 -5.04 0.51
C ALA A 160 18.12 -4.09 1.30
N LEU A 161 18.59 -3.57 2.44
CA LEU A 161 17.84 -2.61 3.27
C LEU A 161 17.50 -1.30 2.55
N LEU A 162 18.34 -0.85 1.61
CA LEU A 162 18.11 0.39 0.86
C LEU A 162 17.21 0.22 -0.37
N ARG A 163 16.92 -1.02 -0.78
CA ARG A 163 16.13 -1.32 -1.97
C ARG A 163 14.65 -1.57 -1.69
N VAL A 164 14.33 -1.95 -0.46
CA VAL A 164 12.95 -2.12 -0.03
C VAL A 164 12.48 -0.82 0.60
N ASP A 165 11.38 -0.26 0.09
CA ASP A 165 10.79 0.92 0.70
C ASP A 165 10.21 0.56 2.08
N ALA A 166 10.51 1.37 3.09
CA ALA A 166 10.01 1.15 4.44
C ALA A 166 8.47 1.29 4.52
N GLU A 167 7.86 2.14 3.68
CA GLU A 167 6.41 2.26 3.60
C GLU A 167 5.76 0.99 3.03
N GLU A 168 6.43 0.33 2.07
CA GLU A 168 5.96 -0.93 1.48
C GLU A 168 5.95 -2.08 2.48
N ILE A 169 6.91 -2.13 3.43
CA ILE A 169 6.92 -3.14 4.50
C ILE A 169 5.67 -3.00 5.39
N SER A 170 5.25 -1.77 5.68
CA SER A 170 4.07 -1.53 6.51
C SER A 170 2.80 -2.08 5.84
N ASN A 171 2.72 -2.01 4.51
CA ASN A 171 1.60 -2.55 3.74
C ASN A 171 1.51 -4.08 3.76
N LEU A 172 2.62 -4.78 4.00
CA LEU A 172 2.65 -6.24 4.12
C LEU A 172 2.06 -6.75 5.44
N LEU A 173 1.92 -5.87 6.45
CA LEU A 173 1.51 -6.25 7.81
C LEU A 173 0.05 -5.92 8.12
N VAL A 174 -0.62 -5.24 7.20
CA VAL A 174 -2.03 -4.86 7.31
C VAL A 174 -2.90 -5.82 6.49
N PRO A 175 -4.18 -6.02 6.85
CA PRO A 175 -5.07 -6.86 6.06
C PRO A 175 -5.17 -6.37 4.61
N GLN A 176 -5.33 -7.29 3.67
CA GLN A 176 -5.46 -7.01 2.23
C GLN A 176 -6.71 -7.70 1.69
N PHE A 177 -7.32 -7.17 0.62
CA PHE A 177 -8.38 -7.90 -0.09
C PHE A 177 -7.81 -9.14 -0.78
N SER A 178 -8.54 -10.25 -0.72
CA SER A 178 -8.20 -11.48 -1.47
C SER A 178 -8.69 -11.46 -2.91
N ASP A 179 -9.62 -10.56 -3.22
CA ASP A 179 -10.23 -10.42 -4.52
C ASP A 179 -9.26 -9.75 -5.51
N ASP A 180 -9.29 -10.18 -6.78
CA ASP A 180 -8.42 -9.65 -7.83
C ASP A 180 -8.77 -8.18 -8.12
N PRO A 181 -7.82 -7.23 -8.08
CA PRO A 181 -8.08 -5.83 -8.42
C PRO A 181 -8.65 -5.62 -9.83
N ASP A 182 -8.42 -6.58 -10.75
CA ASP A 182 -8.95 -6.55 -12.12
C ASP A 182 -10.31 -7.29 -12.26
N ASP A 183 -10.93 -7.74 -11.15
CA ASP A 183 -12.28 -8.29 -11.19
C ASP A 183 -13.28 -7.18 -11.57
N GLY A 184 -13.92 -7.32 -12.74
CA GLY A 184 -14.94 -6.39 -13.24
C GLY A 184 -16.14 -6.21 -12.30
N ARG A 185 -16.31 -7.06 -11.28
CA ARG A 185 -17.26 -6.84 -10.18
C ARG A 185 -16.92 -5.61 -9.34
N LEU A 186 -15.62 -5.32 -9.14
CA LEU A 186 -15.16 -4.18 -8.35
C LEU A 186 -15.54 -2.84 -8.99
N GLU A 187 -15.52 -2.74 -10.32
CA GLU A 187 -16.02 -1.55 -11.03
C GLU A 187 -17.49 -1.28 -10.72
N GLY A 188 -18.31 -2.34 -10.70
CA GLY A 188 -19.72 -2.26 -10.37
C GLY A 188 -19.99 -1.92 -8.91
N MET A 189 -19.08 -2.24 -7.99
CA MET A 189 -19.18 -1.99 -6.55
C MET A 189 -18.57 -0.65 -6.13
N PHE A 190 -17.75 0.00 -6.97
CA PHE A 190 -17.01 1.21 -6.62
C PHE A 190 -17.94 2.38 -6.22
N LEU A 191 -17.73 2.90 -5.01
CA LEU A 191 -18.48 4.01 -4.43
C LEU A 191 -17.72 5.34 -4.54
N GLY A 192 -16.40 5.33 -4.39
CA GLY A 192 -15.60 6.54 -4.46
C GLY A 192 -14.17 6.34 -3.99
N ARG A 193 -13.36 7.40 -4.13
CA ARG A 193 -11.96 7.40 -3.71
C ARG A 193 -11.60 8.65 -2.92
N GLY A 194 -10.95 8.45 -1.77
CA GLY A 194 -10.38 9.52 -0.95
C GLY A 194 -8.87 9.42 -0.84
N ALA A 195 -8.29 10.28 0.00
CA ALA A 195 -6.87 10.24 0.31
C ALA A 195 -6.56 9.05 1.23
N PRO A 196 -5.57 8.19 0.89
CA PRO A 196 -5.14 7.09 1.75
C PRO A 196 -4.44 7.64 2.99
N ALA A 197 -5.10 7.58 4.14
CA ALA A 197 -4.56 8.11 5.40
C ALA A 197 -3.82 7.06 6.22
N SER A 198 -4.32 5.84 6.22
CA SER A 198 -3.75 4.69 6.93
C SER A 198 -4.05 3.41 6.16
N PRO A 199 -3.05 2.57 5.85
CA PRO A 199 -3.20 1.43 4.95
C PRO A 199 -3.99 0.26 5.58
N GLY A 200 -4.44 -0.64 4.72
CA GLY A 200 -5.12 -1.89 5.08
C GLY A 200 -6.53 -1.98 4.53
N ALA A 201 -7.04 -3.20 4.38
CA ALA A 201 -8.37 -3.53 3.92
C ALA A 201 -9.30 -3.82 5.11
N ALA A 202 -10.53 -3.35 5.03
CA ALA A 202 -11.57 -3.69 6.01
C ALA A 202 -12.94 -3.80 5.33
N SER A 203 -13.75 -4.73 5.81
CA SER A 203 -15.15 -4.89 5.42
C SER A 203 -16.01 -4.84 6.68
N GLY A 204 -17.14 -4.14 6.61
CA GLY A 204 -18.01 -3.98 7.77
C GLY A 204 -19.26 -3.16 7.51
N THR A 205 -20.14 -3.22 8.50
CA THR A 205 -21.41 -2.52 8.54
C THR A 205 -21.19 -1.02 8.69
N VAL A 206 -21.81 -0.21 7.84
CA VAL A 206 -21.78 1.26 7.92
C VAL A 206 -22.46 1.73 9.19
N CYS A 207 -21.76 2.56 9.95
CA CYS A 207 -22.30 3.28 11.11
C CYS A 207 -21.91 4.75 11.04
N PHE A 208 -22.86 5.65 11.31
CA PHE A 208 -22.63 7.10 11.22
C PHE A 208 -22.39 7.76 12.59
N ASP A 209 -22.65 7.03 13.68
CA ASP A 209 -22.47 7.48 15.05
C ASP A 209 -21.35 6.72 15.78
N ALA A 210 -20.44 7.45 16.41
CA ALA A 210 -19.28 6.87 17.08
C ALA A 210 -19.66 6.03 18.31
N THR A 211 -20.71 6.42 19.04
CA THR A 211 -21.19 5.67 20.22
C THR A 211 -21.84 4.37 19.78
N ARG A 212 -22.68 4.43 18.76
CA ARG A 212 -23.31 3.25 18.17
C ARG A 212 -22.28 2.29 17.57
N ALA A 213 -21.25 2.81 16.90
CA ALA A 213 -20.15 1.99 16.39
C ALA A 213 -19.45 1.20 17.50
N ALA A 214 -19.22 1.83 18.66
CA ALA A 214 -18.63 1.15 19.81
C ALA A 214 -19.54 0.07 20.43
N GLU A 215 -20.85 0.32 20.49
CA GLU A 215 -21.83 -0.67 20.96
C GLU A 215 -21.89 -1.90 20.03
N LEU A 216 -21.95 -1.67 18.71
CA LEU A 216 -22.00 -2.73 17.69
C LEU A 216 -20.73 -3.57 17.69
N ALA A 217 -19.56 -2.93 17.76
CA ALA A 217 -18.29 -3.63 17.87
C ALA A 217 -18.16 -4.43 19.17
N ALA A 218 -18.68 -3.92 20.29
CA ALA A 218 -18.73 -4.66 21.56
C ALA A 218 -19.67 -5.88 21.49
N ALA A 219 -20.66 -5.86 20.58
CA ALA A 219 -21.51 -7.00 20.26
C ALA A 219 -20.87 -7.99 19.27
N GLY A 220 -19.67 -7.70 18.77
CA GLY A 220 -18.91 -8.55 17.86
C GLY A 220 -19.14 -8.26 16.37
N GLU A 221 -19.79 -7.15 16.02
CA GLU A 221 -19.98 -6.75 14.63
C GLU A 221 -18.77 -5.95 14.10
N SER A 222 -18.32 -6.26 12.87
CA SER A 222 -17.34 -5.44 12.16
C SER A 222 -18.01 -4.17 11.64
N VAL A 223 -17.56 -3.00 12.12
CA VAL A 223 -18.17 -1.71 11.80
C VAL A 223 -17.20 -0.81 11.04
N ILE A 224 -17.65 -0.17 9.96
CA ILE A 224 -16.94 0.93 9.31
C ILE A 224 -17.61 2.24 9.71
N LEU A 225 -16.85 3.09 10.40
CA LEU A 225 -17.32 4.40 10.85
C LEU A 225 -17.21 5.40 9.69
N VAL A 226 -18.36 5.88 9.22
CA VAL A 226 -18.45 6.86 8.13
C VAL A 226 -18.89 8.21 8.69
N ARG A 227 -18.10 9.26 8.47
CA ARG A 227 -18.35 10.59 9.04
C ARG A 227 -18.03 11.71 8.04
N PRO A 228 -18.66 12.89 8.12
CA PRO A 228 -18.16 14.05 7.37
C PRO A 228 -16.74 14.43 7.78
N GLU A 229 -16.51 14.46 9.09
CA GLU A 229 -15.23 14.71 9.77
C GLU A 229 -15.28 14.04 11.16
N THR A 230 -14.14 13.64 11.73
CA THR A 230 -14.09 13.13 13.11
C THR A 230 -13.66 14.20 14.09
N LYS A 231 -14.17 14.10 15.32
CA LYS A 231 -13.84 14.97 16.46
C LYS A 231 -13.12 14.18 17.55
N PRO A 232 -12.43 14.83 18.49
CA PRO A 232 -11.82 14.16 19.64
C PRO A 232 -12.81 13.28 20.43
N ASP A 233 -14.07 13.70 20.51
CA ASP A 233 -15.13 12.95 21.18
C ASP A 233 -15.51 11.63 20.47
N ASP A 234 -15.10 11.43 19.21
CA ASP A 234 -15.41 10.22 18.43
C ASP A 234 -14.40 9.07 18.68
N ILE A 235 -13.43 9.26 19.59
CA ILE A 235 -12.30 8.33 19.78
C ILE A 235 -12.74 6.91 20.12
N HIS A 236 -13.80 6.73 20.90
CA HIS A 236 -14.33 5.41 21.25
C HIS A 236 -14.86 4.66 20.02
N GLY A 237 -15.56 5.36 19.13
CA GLY A 237 -16.04 4.80 17.88
C GLY A 237 -14.91 4.46 16.92
N ILE A 238 -13.92 5.34 16.78
CA ILE A 238 -12.72 5.09 15.95
C ILE A 238 -11.94 3.87 16.47
N THR A 239 -11.78 3.79 17.80
CA THR A 239 -11.05 2.70 18.46
C THR A 239 -11.82 1.37 18.38
N ALA A 240 -13.14 1.42 18.21
CA ALA A 240 -13.97 0.23 18.07
C ALA A 240 -14.13 -0.24 16.61
N ALA A 241 -14.27 0.68 15.65
CA ALA A 241 -14.51 0.37 14.24
C ALA A 241 -13.34 -0.37 13.57
N VAL A 242 -13.60 -1.26 12.61
CA VAL A 242 -12.54 -1.95 11.84
C VAL A 242 -11.90 -1.05 10.79
N GLY A 243 -12.55 0.05 10.41
CA GLY A 243 -12.04 1.06 9.50
C GLY A 243 -12.81 2.38 9.60
N VAL A 244 -12.22 3.46 9.09
CA VAL A 244 -12.81 4.81 9.13
C VAL A 244 -12.79 5.46 7.75
N VAL A 245 -13.93 5.98 7.32
CA VAL A 245 -14.05 6.77 6.09
C VAL A 245 -14.57 8.16 6.44
N THR A 246 -13.88 9.19 5.95
CA THR A 246 -14.36 10.57 6.08
C THR A 246 -14.51 11.26 4.73
N SER A 247 -15.60 12.02 4.55
CA SER A 247 -15.83 12.77 3.31
C SER A 247 -14.99 14.04 3.21
N ARG A 248 -14.50 14.57 4.35
CA ARG A 248 -13.63 15.74 4.42
C ARG A 248 -12.42 15.45 5.30
N GLY A 249 -11.37 16.25 5.12
CA GLY A 249 -10.14 16.17 5.91
C GLY A 249 -8.95 15.67 5.09
N GLY A 250 -7.75 16.13 5.45
CA GLY A 250 -6.50 15.69 4.82
C GLY A 250 -5.80 14.57 5.57
N VAL A 251 -4.68 14.08 5.04
CA VAL A 251 -3.84 13.01 5.64
C VAL A 251 -3.20 13.36 6.99
N THR A 252 -3.34 14.61 7.43
CA THR A 252 -2.95 15.14 8.74
C THR A 252 -4.14 15.45 9.66
N SER A 253 -5.36 15.11 9.24
CA SER A 253 -6.59 15.30 10.02
C SER A 253 -6.61 14.41 11.27
N HIS A 254 -7.51 14.73 12.19
CA HIS A 254 -7.71 13.98 13.43
C HIS A 254 -7.92 12.47 13.16
N ALA A 255 -8.82 12.12 12.22
CA ALA A 255 -9.04 10.73 11.80
C ALA A 255 -7.74 10.06 11.37
N ALA A 256 -6.99 10.69 10.45
CA ALA A 256 -5.76 10.13 9.89
C ALA A 256 -4.68 9.88 10.95
N VAL A 257 -4.50 10.81 11.90
CA VAL A 257 -3.48 10.70 12.94
C VAL A 257 -3.83 9.59 13.93
N VAL A 258 -5.10 9.50 14.35
CA VAL A 258 -5.56 8.51 15.33
C VAL A 258 -5.52 7.10 14.73
N THR A 259 -6.09 6.91 13.53
CA THR A 259 -6.15 5.58 12.91
C THR A 259 -4.78 5.03 12.54
N ARG A 260 -3.85 5.89 12.12
CA ARG A 260 -2.45 5.49 11.86
C ARG A 260 -1.76 5.01 13.13
N GLY A 261 -2.00 5.67 14.27
CA GLY A 261 -1.49 5.22 15.56
C GLY A 261 -2.09 3.88 16.01
N LEU A 262 -3.34 3.60 15.62
CA LEU A 262 -4.06 2.36 15.94
C LEU A 262 -3.84 1.23 14.91
N GLY A 263 -3.11 1.48 13.81
CA GLY A 263 -2.93 0.51 12.73
C GLY A 263 -4.23 0.14 12.00
N LYS A 264 -5.21 1.05 11.95
CA LYS A 264 -6.51 0.81 11.33
C LYS A 264 -6.62 1.44 9.94
N PRO A 265 -7.26 0.78 8.97
CA PRO A 265 -7.59 1.36 7.67
C PRO A 265 -8.32 2.69 7.79
N CYS A 266 -7.85 3.69 7.04
CA CYS A 266 -8.46 5.01 7.07
C CYS A 266 -8.37 5.72 5.73
N ILE A 267 -9.51 6.23 5.27
CA ILE A 267 -9.65 7.04 4.07
C ILE A 267 -10.22 8.39 4.50
N VAL A 268 -9.57 9.48 4.07
CA VAL A 268 -9.99 10.84 4.42
C VAL A 268 -10.21 11.69 3.19
N GLY A 269 -11.13 12.65 3.27
CA GLY A 269 -11.43 13.53 2.15
C GLY A 269 -11.99 12.80 0.92
N CYS A 270 -12.83 11.77 1.13
CA CYS A 270 -13.55 11.11 0.05
C CYS A 270 -14.74 12.00 -0.38
N GLU A 271 -14.48 12.99 -1.24
CA GLU A 271 -15.48 13.97 -1.70
C GLU A 271 -16.63 13.31 -2.48
N ASP A 272 -16.39 12.14 -3.06
CA ASP A 272 -17.39 11.31 -3.75
C ASP A 272 -18.50 10.83 -2.80
N ILE A 273 -18.20 10.69 -1.51
CA ILE A 273 -19.14 10.24 -0.48
C ILE A 273 -19.78 11.46 0.19
N GLN A 274 -21.08 11.66 -0.04
CA GLN A 274 -21.86 12.72 0.60
C GLN A 274 -22.69 12.12 1.75
N VAL A 275 -22.24 12.37 2.98
CA VAL A 275 -22.87 11.84 4.20
C VAL A 275 -24.01 12.76 4.66
N ASP A 276 -25.21 12.21 4.82
CA ASP A 276 -26.35 12.85 5.48
C ASP A 276 -26.64 12.14 6.80
N LEU A 277 -26.19 12.78 7.90
CA LEU A 277 -26.33 12.24 9.25
C LEU A 277 -27.78 12.20 9.73
N ASP A 278 -28.60 13.17 9.31
CA ASP A 278 -30.00 13.27 9.76
C ASP A 278 -30.86 12.21 9.06
N ALA A 279 -30.53 11.90 7.81
CA ALA A 279 -31.20 10.89 7.02
C ALA A 279 -30.61 9.47 7.16
N GLY A 280 -29.51 9.29 7.89
CA GLY A 280 -28.90 7.99 8.19
C GLY A 280 -28.37 7.24 6.96
N HIS A 281 -27.87 7.97 5.95
CA HIS A 281 -27.30 7.38 4.74
C HIS A 281 -26.20 8.27 4.14
N PHE A 282 -25.41 7.70 3.24
CA PHE A 282 -24.58 8.49 2.34
C PHE A 282 -24.92 8.20 0.88
N THR A 283 -24.61 9.14 0.00
CA THR A 283 -24.69 8.95 -1.45
C THR A 283 -23.31 9.00 -2.07
N ALA A 284 -23.04 8.08 -2.99
CA ALA A 284 -21.76 8.00 -3.68
C ALA A 284 -21.95 7.31 -5.05
N ASN A 285 -21.37 7.87 -6.11
CA ASN A 285 -21.47 7.35 -7.48
C ASN A 285 -22.90 7.01 -7.94
N GLY A 286 -23.88 7.84 -7.57
CA GLY A 286 -25.30 7.64 -7.90
C GLY A 286 -26.01 6.54 -7.10
N LYS A 287 -25.35 5.94 -6.11
CA LYS A 287 -25.92 4.95 -5.18
C LYS A 287 -26.17 5.56 -3.81
N THR A 288 -27.09 4.96 -3.08
CA THR A 288 -27.42 5.33 -1.69
C THR A 288 -27.12 4.16 -0.78
N VAL A 289 -26.23 4.38 0.19
CA VAL A 289 -25.85 3.40 1.22
C VAL A 289 -26.38 3.85 2.56
N ASN A 290 -27.26 3.04 3.14
CA ASN A 290 -27.93 3.28 4.41
C ASN A 290 -27.12 2.71 5.57
N GLU A 291 -27.37 3.23 6.77
CA GLU A 291 -26.84 2.66 8.00
C GLU A 291 -27.22 1.18 8.11
N GLY A 292 -26.28 0.35 8.55
CA GLY A 292 -26.49 -1.10 8.62
C GLY A 292 -26.16 -1.88 7.34
N GLN A 293 -25.86 -1.20 6.22
CA GLN A 293 -25.39 -1.90 5.01
C GLN A 293 -23.89 -2.18 5.06
N GLN A 294 -23.46 -3.24 4.35
CA GLN A 294 -22.05 -3.62 4.25
C GLN A 294 -21.32 -2.76 3.22
N ILE A 295 -20.13 -2.30 3.58
CA ILE A 295 -19.17 -1.72 2.64
C ILE A 295 -17.78 -2.33 2.90
N SER A 296 -16.90 -2.16 1.92
CA SER A 296 -15.51 -2.54 1.99
C SER A 296 -14.63 -1.35 1.64
N MET A 297 -13.48 -1.22 2.29
CA MET A 297 -12.55 -0.12 2.07
C MET A 297 -11.10 -0.60 1.98
N ASP A 298 -10.33 0.03 1.09
CA ASP A 298 -8.88 -0.10 0.98
C ASP A 298 -8.21 1.20 1.38
N GLY A 299 -7.63 1.23 2.58
CA GLY A 299 -6.92 2.39 3.11
C GLY A 299 -5.58 2.68 2.42
N ALA A 300 -5.01 1.74 1.66
CA ALA A 300 -3.78 1.94 0.89
C ALA A 300 -4.08 2.57 -0.49
N LEU A 301 -5.12 2.09 -1.17
CA LEU A 301 -5.55 2.66 -2.45
C LEU A 301 -6.45 3.90 -2.31
N GLY A 302 -7.10 4.04 -1.14
CA GLY A 302 -8.08 5.09 -0.87
C GLY A 302 -9.48 4.77 -1.40
N SER A 303 -9.75 3.53 -1.81
CA SER A 303 -10.99 3.13 -2.50
C SER A 303 -12.05 2.60 -1.55
N VAL A 304 -13.33 2.88 -1.83
CA VAL A 304 -14.50 2.36 -1.11
C VAL A 304 -15.41 1.61 -2.07
N TYR A 305 -15.90 0.45 -1.65
CA TYR A 305 -16.74 -0.46 -2.43
C TYR A 305 -18.02 -0.80 -1.66
N GLU A 306 -19.13 -0.95 -2.38
CA GLU A 306 -20.40 -1.45 -1.87
C GLU A 306 -20.32 -2.94 -1.64
N GLY A 307 -20.85 -3.44 -0.52
CA GLY A 307 -20.85 -4.86 -0.19
C GLY A 307 -19.61 -5.33 0.56
N GLU A 308 -19.52 -6.63 0.78
CA GLU A 308 -18.46 -7.28 1.55
C GLU A 308 -17.45 -7.95 0.61
N LEU A 309 -16.19 -7.53 0.75
CA LEU A 309 -15.02 -8.15 0.11
C LEU A 309 -14.26 -8.97 1.14
N SER A 310 -13.65 -10.07 0.70
CA SER A 310 -12.92 -10.97 1.60
C SER A 310 -11.55 -10.39 1.90
N THR A 311 -11.17 -10.36 3.18
CA THR A 311 -9.85 -9.88 3.62
C THR A 311 -8.99 -11.02 4.13
N ILE A 312 -7.70 -11.00 3.78
CA ILE A 312 -6.67 -11.86 4.36
C ILE A 312 -5.82 -11.00 5.27
N GLN A 313 -5.63 -11.44 6.52
CA GLN A 313 -4.65 -10.87 7.44
C GLN A 313 -3.32 -11.60 7.22
N PRO A 314 -2.29 -10.95 6.67
CA PRO A 314 -0.97 -11.57 6.57
C PRO A 314 -0.37 -11.73 7.98
N SER A 315 0.20 -12.88 8.30
CA SER A 315 1.06 -13.01 9.48
C SER A 315 2.52 -12.77 9.08
N LEU A 316 3.32 -12.18 9.98
CA LEU A 316 4.77 -12.20 9.86
C LEU A 316 5.31 -13.65 9.82
N ASP A 317 4.61 -14.60 10.43
CA ASP A 317 4.94 -16.02 10.33
C ASP A 317 4.85 -16.57 8.91
N ASP A 318 3.97 -15.97 8.08
CA ASP A 318 3.81 -16.31 6.67
C ASP A 318 4.84 -15.60 5.77
N LEU A 319 5.66 -14.71 6.33
CA LEU A 319 6.65 -13.89 5.63
C LEU A 319 8.07 -14.05 6.23
N PRO A 320 8.72 -15.21 6.08
CA PRO A 320 10.03 -15.47 6.67
C PRO A 320 11.11 -14.50 6.16
N GLU A 321 11.06 -14.11 4.89
CA GLU A 321 11.99 -13.13 4.32
C GLU A 321 11.83 -11.74 4.97
N ALA A 322 10.61 -11.33 5.34
CA ALA A 322 10.39 -10.06 6.03
C ALA A 322 11.05 -10.04 7.42
N LYS A 323 10.97 -11.15 8.16
CA LYS A 323 11.66 -11.30 9.45
C LYS A 323 13.18 -11.22 9.31
N VAL A 324 13.73 -11.85 8.28
CA VAL A 324 15.18 -11.80 8.00
C VAL A 324 15.62 -10.38 7.69
N LEU A 325 14.87 -9.67 6.83
CA LEU A 325 15.15 -8.29 6.46
C LEU A 325 15.07 -7.35 7.68
N LEU A 326 14.02 -7.48 8.51
CA LEU A 326 13.88 -6.71 9.75
C LEU A 326 15.01 -7.01 10.74
N GLY A 327 15.45 -8.27 10.85
CA GLY A 327 16.62 -8.62 11.65
C GLY A 327 17.90 -7.93 11.16
N TRP A 328 18.11 -7.81 9.85
CA TRP A 328 19.23 -7.03 9.31
C TRP A 328 19.10 -5.53 9.61
N ALA A 329 17.87 -5.00 9.62
CA ALA A 329 17.61 -3.62 10.00
C ALA A 329 17.95 -3.38 11.48
N ASP A 330 17.57 -4.30 12.36
CA ASP A 330 17.91 -4.28 13.80
C ASP A 330 19.42 -4.35 14.04
N ASP A 331 20.14 -5.22 13.32
CA ASP A 331 21.61 -5.33 13.40
C ASP A 331 22.33 -4.04 12.96
N THR A 332 21.73 -3.30 12.02
CA THR A 332 22.36 -2.14 11.37
C THR A 332 21.99 -0.82 12.03
N ARG A 333 20.78 -0.70 12.59
CA ARG A 333 20.28 0.56 13.14
C ARG A 333 21.05 0.97 14.39
N ARG A 334 21.21 2.28 14.56
CA ARG A 334 21.74 2.88 15.79
C ARG A 334 20.63 3.38 16.73
N LEU A 335 19.48 3.76 16.17
CA LEU A 335 18.35 4.25 16.94
C LEU A 335 17.60 3.09 17.56
N GLY A 336 17.22 3.24 18.84
CA GLY A 336 16.25 2.37 19.48
C GLY A 336 14.85 2.61 18.91
N VAL A 337 14.05 1.55 18.79
CA VAL A 337 12.66 1.63 18.32
C VAL A 337 11.74 1.41 19.51
N MET A 338 11.12 2.50 19.96
CA MET A 338 10.16 2.49 21.06
C MET A 338 8.75 2.71 20.50
N ALA A 339 7.75 2.14 21.16
CA ALA A 339 6.36 2.31 20.78
C ALA A 339 5.67 3.43 21.56
N ASN A 340 4.65 4.01 20.92
CA ASN A 340 3.66 4.83 21.60
C ASN A 340 2.48 3.90 21.93
N ALA A 341 2.30 3.57 23.20
CA ALA A 341 1.27 2.64 23.64
C ALA A 341 0.62 3.14 24.93
N ASP A 342 -0.70 3.20 24.91
CA ASP A 342 -1.48 3.79 26.00
C ASP A 342 -2.25 2.71 26.78
N THR A 343 -2.39 1.50 26.21
CA THR A 343 -3.04 0.36 26.85
C THR A 343 -2.11 -0.87 26.96
N PRO A 344 -2.38 -1.81 27.90
CA PRO A 344 -1.63 -3.06 27.98
C PRO A 344 -1.66 -3.89 26.69
N SER A 345 -2.78 -3.84 25.93
CA SER A 345 -2.92 -4.55 24.66
C SER A 345 -2.00 -3.95 23.60
N ASP A 346 -1.96 -2.62 23.47
CA ASP A 346 -1.09 -1.93 22.51
C ASP A 346 0.38 -2.20 22.82
N ALA A 347 0.74 -2.19 24.12
CA ALA A 347 2.10 -2.48 24.55
C ALA A 347 2.52 -3.92 24.23
N ALA A 348 1.62 -4.90 24.43
CA ALA A 348 1.89 -6.29 24.06
C ALA A 348 2.07 -6.46 22.55
N GLN A 349 1.20 -5.83 21.74
CA GLN A 349 1.30 -5.88 20.29
C GLN A 349 2.59 -5.21 19.78
N ALA A 350 2.95 -4.06 20.35
CA ALA A 350 4.17 -3.35 20.01
C ALA A 350 5.42 -4.21 20.24
N ILE A 351 5.48 -4.94 21.36
CA ILE A 351 6.60 -5.85 21.65
C ILE A 351 6.65 -7.01 20.65
N VAL A 352 5.49 -7.58 20.28
CA VAL A 352 5.42 -8.63 19.23
C VAL A 352 5.95 -8.13 17.89
N MET A 353 5.74 -6.85 17.58
CA MET A 353 6.24 -6.19 16.37
C MET A 353 7.71 -5.71 16.46
N GLY A 354 8.39 -5.97 17.58
CA GLY A 354 9.82 -5.67 17.75
C GLY A 354 10.14 -4.36 18.50
N ALA A 355 9.17 -3.71 19.13
CA ALA A 355 9.46 -2.54 19.97
C ALA A 355 10.29 -2.92 21.21
N GLU A 356 11.30 -2.12 21.50
CA GLU A 356 12.23 -2.33 22.62
C GLU A 356 11.69 -1.81 23.96
N GLY A 357 10.55 -1.10 23.92
CA GLY A 357 9.86 -0.56 25.07
C GLY A 357 8.85 0.52 24.68
N ILE A 358 8.29 1.20 25.67
CA ILE A 358 7.33 2.30 25.47
C ILE A 358 8.02 3.64 25.64
N GLY A 359 8.09 4.41 24.56
CA GLY A 359 8.71 5.75 24.54
C GLY A 359 7.72 6.85 24.93
N LEU A 360 6.43 6.61 24.73
CA LEU A 360 5.36 7.52 25.09
C LEU A 360 4.11 6.72 25.50
N CYS A 361 3.61 7.00 26.70
CA CYS A 361 2.30 6.57 27.16
C CYS A 361 1.49 7.84 27.48
N ARG A 362 0.47 8.12 26.68
CA ARG A 362 -0.38 9.31 26.82
C ARG A 362 -1.46 9.03 27.86
N THR A 363 -1.22 9.52 29.08
CA THR A 363 -2.15 9.32 30.19
C THR A 363 -3.54 9.89 29.93
N GLU A 364 -3.64 10.93 29.11
CA GLU A 364 -4.90 11.57 28.70
C GLU A 364 -5.87 10.57 28.07
N HIS A 365 -5.38 9.68 27.20
CA HIS A 365 -6.19 8.65 26.55
C HIS A 365 -6.76 7.65 27.56
N MET A 366 -6.05 7.41 28.67
CA MET A 366 -6.52 6.52 29.74
C MET A 366 -7.73 7.08 30.50
N PHE A 367 -7.97 8.39 30.42
CA PHE A 367 -9.09 9.07 31.08
C PHE A 367 -10.32 9.25 30.17
N LEU A 368 -10.15 9.03 28.86
CA LEU A 368 -11.23 9.09 27.87
C LEU A 368 -12.10 7.81 27.85
N ASP A 369 -11.69 6.75 28.56
CA ASP A 369 -12.53 5.54 28.75
C ASP A 369 -13.89 5.93 29.37
N PRO A 370 -15.03 5.47 28.82
CA PRO A 370 -16.37 5.81 29.31
C PRO A 370 -16.59 5.56 30.80
N ARG A 371 -15.88 4.61 31.41
CA ARG A 371 -15.96 4.32 32.85
C ARG A 371 -15.20 5.34 33.71
N ARG A 372 -14.19 6.00 33.16
CA ARG A 372 -13.31 6.95 33.87
C ARG A 372 -13.68 8.40 33.60
N LEU A 373 -14.29 8.68 32.44
CA LEU A 373 -14.71 10.02 32.04
C LEU A 373 -15.61 10.72 33.08
N PRO A 374 -16.58 10.06 33.75
CA PRO A 374 -17.39 10.70 34.79
C PRO A 374 -16.56 11.21 35.97
N ALA A 375 -15.52 10.48 36.38
CA ALA A 375 -14.64 10.89 37.47
C ALA A 375 -13.81 12.13 37.10
N VAL A 376 -13.34 12.21 35.86
CA VAL A 376 -12.62 13.40 35.36
C VAL A 376 -13.55 14.60 35.24
N ARG A 377 -14.78 14.41 34.74
CA ARG A 377 -15.80 15.48 34.69
C ARG A 377 -16.14 15.99 36.09
N GLN A 378 -16.29 15.10 37.07
CA GLN A 378 -16.54 15.48 38.46
C GLN A 378 -15.38 16.27 39.06
N MET A 379 -14.13 15.91 38.76
CA MET A 379 -12.96 16.69 39.17
C MET A 379 -12.99 18.12 38.58
N LEU A 380 -13.29 18.25 37.28
CA LEU A 380 -13.34 19.54 36.59
C LEU A 380 -14.49 20.42 37.08
N LEU A 381 -15.67 19.85 37.34
CA LEU A 381 -16.83 20.59 37.87
C LEU A 381 -16.64 21.03 39.33
N ASN A 382 -15.80 20.32 40.08
CA ASN A 382 -15.42 20.67 41.43
C ASN A 382 -14.12 21.49 41.49
N ALA A 383 -13.63 22.03 40.37
CA ALA A 383 -12.34 22.72 40.32
C ALA A 383 -12.28 23.93 41.28
N GLU A 384 -13.35 24.72 41.41
CA GLU A 384 -13.42 25.82 42.38
C GLU A 384 -13.33 25.30 43.83
N ALA A 385 -14.12 24.26 44.17
CA ALA A 385 -14.07 23.65 45.51
C ALA A 385 -12.73 22.97 45.81
N ALA A 386 -12.09 22.39 44.79
CA ALA A 386 -10.76 21.78 44.90
C ALA A 386 -9.65 22.83 45.01
N GLU A 387 -9.79 23.98 44.36
CA GLU A 387 -8.86 25.10 44.48
C GLU A 387 -9.02 25.82 45.82
N GLU A 388 -10.25 25.99 46.31
CA GLU A 388 -10.54 26.44 47.68
C GLU A 388 -9.96 25.49 48.73
N TRP A 389 -10.14 24.18 48.57
CA TRP A 389 -9.53 23.17 49.44
C TRP A 389 -8.01 23.22 49.38
N ARG A 390 -7.40 23.31 48.19
CA ARG A 390 -5.94 23.41 48.03
C ARG A 390 -5.39 24.69 48.66
N ARG A 391 -6.11 25.82 48.58
CA ARG A 391 -5.76 27.07 49.27
C ARG A 391 -5.91 26.96 50.79
N ALA A 392 -6.92 26.24 51.28
CA ALA A 392 -7.21 26.05 52.70
C ALA A 392 -6.31 24.98 53.37
N ASN A 393 -5.81 24.00 52.61
CA ASN A 393 -5.07 22.83 53.09
C ASN A 393 -3.63 22.77 52.57
N ASN A 394 -3.04 23.93 52.26
CA ASN A 394 -1.69 24.05 51.70
C ASN A 394 -0.62 23.72 52.75
N ASP A 395 -0.39 22.42 53.01
CA ASP A 395 0.88 21.90 53.51
C ASP A 395 0.97 20.39 53.32
N ARG A 396 1.65 19.98 52.24
CA ARG A 396 2.67 18.94 52.28
C ARG A 396 3.39 18.94 50.93
N VAL A 397 4.50 19.67 50.92
CA VAL A 397 5.63 19.38 50.05
C VAL A 397 5.87 17.87 50.11
N PHE A 398 5.63 17.16 49.00
CA PHE A 398 6.19 15.84 48.80
C PHE A 398 7.71 16.01 48.89
N ARG A 399 8.31 15.62 50.01
CA ARG A 399 9.75 15.43 50.18
C ARG A 399 10.08 13.97 49.91
#